data_AF-A0A6B2S8I7-F1
#
_entry.id   AF-A0A6B2S8I7-F1
#
_cell.length_a   1.000
_cell.length_b   1.000
_cell.length_c   1.000
_cell.angle_alpha   90.00
_cell.angle_beta   90.00
_cell.angle_gamma   90.00
#
_symmetry.space_group_name_H-M   'P 1'
#
loop_
_entity.id
_entity.type
_entity.pdbx_description
1 polymer ?
#
loop_
_entity_poly.entity_id
_entity_poly.type
_entity_poly.pdbx_seq_one_letter_code
_entity_poly.pdbx_strand_id
1 'polypeptide(L)'
;SARAGDRTAIASFERAAQALAAGIAATATLVEIDIAVIGGGVAGAGDVLFVPLRRALRDYATLSFVQQLKVAPALMGNDAGLVGAAAAASLGEPDGAAAGVSS
;
A
#
# COMPACT_ATOMS: atom_id res chain seq x y z
N SER A 1 -27.98 11.73 -16.43
CA SER A 1 -26.56 11.99 -16.78
C SER A 1 -25.59 11.73 -15.61
N ALA A 2 -25.86 12.19 -14.39
CA ALA A 2 -25.01 11.91 -13.22
C ALA A 2 -24.93 10.41 -12.80
N ARG A 3 -26.07 9.70 -12.74
CA ARG A 3 -26.14 8.26 -12.36
C ARG A 3 -25.34 7.31 -13.25
N ALA A 4 -25.11 7.67 -14.52
CA ALA A 4 -24.31 6.86 -15.43
C ALA A 4 -22.81 7.06 -15.17
N GLY A 5 -22.38 8.31 -14.94
CA GLY A 5 -21.00 8.63 -14.55
C GLY A 5 -20.61 7.99 -13.22
N ASP A 6 -21.53 7.98 -12.25
CA ASP A 6 -21.35 7.32 -10.96
C ASP A 6 -21.09 5.80 -11.13
N ARG A 7 -21.92 5.10 -11.90
CA ARG A 7 -21.72 3.67 -12.21
C ARG A 7 -20.38 3.39 -12.90
N THR A 8 -19.97 4.25 -13.84
CA THR A 8 -18.68 4.10 -14.53
C THR A 8 -17.49 4.33 -13.60
N ALA A 9 -17.60 5.29 -12.68
CA ALA A 9 -16.57 5.56 -11.68
C ALA A 9 -16.42 4.38 -10.72
N ILE A 10 -17.53 3.86 -10.19
CA ILE A 10 -17.55 2.66 -9.33
C ILE A 10 -16.93 1.46 -10.06
N ALA A 11 -17.35 1.20 -11.31
CA ALA A 11 -16.79 0.09 -12.10
C ALA A 11 -15.29 0.24 -12.37
N SER A 12 -14.78 1.47 -12.43
CA SER A 12 -13.35 1.73 -12.59
C SER A 12 -12.57 1.42 -11.32
N PHE A 13 -13.09 1.82 -10.15
CA PHE A 13 -12.50 1.44 -8.86
C PHE A 13 -12.54 -0.08 -8.62
N GLU A 14 -13.62 -0.75 -9.00
CA GLU A 14 -13.72 -2.21 -8.93
C GLU A 14 -12.64 -2.91 -9.74
N ARG A 15 -12.42 -2.46 -10.99
CA ARG A 15 -11.35 -3.02 -11.84
C ARG A 15 -9.96 -2.73 -11.27
N ALA A 16 -9.73 -1.52 -10.76
CA ALA A 16 -8.46 -1.16 -10.14
C ALA A 16 -8.19 -2.01 -8.89
N ALA A 17 -9.20 -2.20 -8.04
CA ALA A 17 -9.13 -3.06 -6.86
C ALA A 17 -8.79 -4.51 -7.21
N GLN A 18 -9.40 -5.07 -8.26
CA GLN A 18 -9.10 -6.43 -8.71
C GLN A 18 -7.63 -6.58 -9.17
N ALA A 19 -7.15 -5.63 -9.97
CA ALA A 19 -5.76 -5.64 -10.45
C ALA A 19 -4.76 -5.48 -9.30
N LEU A 20 -5.05 -4.59 -8.35
CA LEU A 20 -4.25 -4.40 -7.14
C LEU A 20 -4.22 -5.67 -6.29
N ALA A 21 -5.38 -6.31 -6.06
CA ALA A 21 -5.45 -7.55 -5.30
C ALA A 21 -4.59 -8.66 -5.91
N ALA A 22 -4.65 -8.84 -7.23
CA ALA A 22 -3.83 -9.83 -7.93
C ALA A 22 -2.33 -9.54 -7.77
N GLY A 23 -1.91 -8.29 -7.97
CA GLY A 23 -0.51 -7.88 -7.82
C GLY A 23 0.00 -8.09 -6.39
N ILE A 24 -0.76 -7.63 -5.40
CA ILE A 24 -0.39 -7.78 -3.98
C ILE A 24 -0.32 -9.26 -3.59
N ALA A 25 -1.30 -10.08 -3.97
CA ALA A 25 -1.30 -11.50 -3.65
C ALA A 25 -0.10 -12.24 -4.28
N ALA A 26 0.25 -11.90 -5.53
CA ALA A 26 1.44 -12.44 -6.19
C ALA A 26 2.72 -12.04 -5.44
N THR A 27 2.86 -10.77 -5.07
CA THR A 27 4.01 -10.28 -4.28
C THR A 27 4.07 -10.97 -2.91
N ALA A 28 2.96 -11.03 -2.17
CA ALA A 28 2.90 -11.70 -0.88
C ALA A 28 3.30 -13.18 -0.97
N THR A 29 2.92 -13.87 -2.05
CA THR A 29 3.32 -15.26 -2.30
C THR A 29 4.82 -15.41 -2.54
N LEU A 30 5.44 -14.44 -3.25
CA LEU A 30 6.84 -14.53 -3.67
C LEU A 30 7.82 -14.08 -2.60
N VAL A 31 7.46 -13.08 -1.79
CA VAL A 31 8.36 -12.44 -0.82
C VAL A 31 7.87 -12.51 0.62
N GLU A 32 6.77 -13.23 0.88
CA GLU A 32 6.25 -13.51 2.23
C GLU A 32 6.00 -12.23 3.04
N ILE A 33 5.22 -11.30 2.47
CA ILE A 33 4.83 -10.06 3.17
C ILE A 33 3.48 -10.19 3.88
N ASP A 34 3.40 -9.58 5.07
CA ASP A 34 2.18 -9.57 5.90
C ASP A 34 1.36 -8.28 5.75
N ILE A 35 1.91 -7.24 5.12
CA ILE A 35 1.23 -5.95 4.94
C ILE A 35 1.57 -5.30 3.62
N ALA A 36 0.54 -4.78 2.94
CA ALA A 36 0.66 -3.90 1.79
C ALA A 36 0.10 -2.51 2.13
N VAL A 37 0.93 -1.48 1.95
CA VAL A 37 0.55 -0.08 2.18
C VAL A 37 0.29 0.61 0.85
N ILE A 38 -0.90 1.17 0.67
CA ILE A 38 -1.30 1.88 -0.55
C ILE A 38 -1.06 3.38 -0.33
N GLY A 39 -0.13 3.96 -1.08
CA GLY A 39 0.22 5.38 -1.03
C GLY A 39 -0.23 6.19 -2.25
N GLY A 40 0.19 7.46 -2.30
CA GLY A 40 -0.11 8.39 -3.40
C GLY A 40 -1.57 8.85 -3.45
N GLY A 41 -1.94 9.59 -4.50
CA GLY A 41 -3.29 10.18 -4.63
C GLY A 41 -4.43 9.16 -4.63
N VAL A 42 -4.16 7.91 -4.99
CA VAL A 42 -5.16 6.82 -5.01
C VAL A 42 -5.53 6.36 -3.59
N ALA A 43 -4.63 6.50 -2.62
CA ALA A 43 -4.92 6.19 -1.21
C ALA A 43 -6.01 7.10 -0.63
N GLY A 44 -6.17 8.31 -1.18
CA GLY A 44 -7.22 9.26 -0.81
C GLY A 44 -8.62 8.85 -1.24
N ALA A 45 -8.77 7.81 -2.07
CA ALA A 45 -10.08 7.32 -2.51
C ALA A 45 -10.92 6.73 -1.37
N GLY A 46 -10.29 6.30 -0.26
CA GLY A 46 -11.00 5.72 0.88
C GLY A 46 -11.78 4.47 0.50
N ASP A 47 -12.96 4.29 1.10
CA ASP A 47 -13.70 3.03 1.01
C ASP A 47 -14.11 2.61 -0.40
N VAL A 48 -14.27 3.57 -1.33
CA VAL A 48 -14.60 3.25 -2.74
C VAL A 48 -13.52 2.39 -3.41
N LEU A 49 -12.28 2.43 -2.92
CA LEU A 49 -11.19 1.57 -3.34
C LEU A 49 -10.92 0.44 -2.34
N PHE A 50 -10.83 0.78 -1.04
CA PHE A 50 -10.35 -0.18 -0.04
C PHE A 50 -11.37 -1.29 0.25
N VAL A 51 -12.68 -1.03 0.15
CA VAL A 51 -13.70 -2.09 0.30
C VAL A 51 -13.59 -3.14 -0.81
N PRO A 52 -13.65 -2.80 -2.11
CA PRO A 52 -13.51 -3.79 -3.17
C PRO A 52 -12.13 -4.45 -3.18
N LEU A 53 -11.06 -3.73 -2.81
CA LEU A 53 -9.71 -4.30 -2.73
C LEU A 53 -9.61 -5.40 -1.67
N ARG A 54 -10.11 -5.14 -0.44
CA ARG A 54 -10.14 -6.16 0.62
C ARG A 54 -11.02 -7.35 0.24
N ARG A 55 -12.12 -7.12 -0.48
CA ARG A 55 -12.98 -8.19 -1.00
C ARG A 55 -12.20 -9.05 -2.00
N ALA A 56 -11.60 -8.44 -3.02
CA ALA A 56 -10.85 -9.16 -4.05
C ALA A 56 -9.65 -9.95 -3.46
N LEU A 57 -8.97 -9.41 -2.44
CA LEU A 57 -7.90 -10.13 -1.75
C LEU A 57 -8.35 -11.39 -1.03
N ARG A 58 -9.59 -11.42 -0.49
CA ARG A 58 -10.15 -12.63 0.11
C ARG A 58 -10.32 -13.75 -0.91
N ASP A 59 -10.59 -13.42 -2.17
CA ASP A 59 -10.71 -14.41 -3.25
C ASP A 59 -9.36 -15.10 -3.55
N TYR A 60 -8.24 -14.44 -3.24
CA TYR A 60 -6.89 -15.00 -3.34
C TYR A 60 -6.42 -15.70 -2.04
N ALA A 61 -7.20 -15.63 -0.95
CA ALA A 61 -6.83 -16.16 0.36
C ALA A 61 -7.06 -17.68 0.53
N THR A 62 -7.11 -18.41 -0.59
CA THR A 62 -7.11 -19.88 -0.62
C THR A 62 -5.77 -20.47 -0.16
N LEU A 63 -4.70 -19.67 -0.17
CA LEU A 63 -3.40 -19.99 0.40
C LEU A 63 -3.27 -19.36 1.80
N SER A 64 -3.01 -20.17 2.82
CA SER A 64 -3.09 -19.81 4.25
C SER A 64 -2.25 -18.58 4.66
N PHE A 65 -1.20 -18.21 3.91
CA PHE A 65 -0.36 -17.05 4.18
C PHE A 65 -1.00 -15.72 3.74
N VAL A 66 -1.91 -15.72 2.76
CA VAL A 66 -2.62 -14.49 2.33
C VAL A 66 -3.75 -14.13 3.30
N GLN A 67 -4.19 -15.06 4.16
CA GLN A 67 -5.27 -14.81 5.12
C GLN A 67 -4.91 -13.76 6.18
N GLN A 68 -3.62 -13.55 6.45
CA GLN A 68 -3.14 -12.57 7.42
C GLN A 68 -2.67 -11.25 6.79
N LEU A 69 -2.65 -11.18 5.45
CA LEU A 69 -2.21 -10.01 4.71
C LEU A 69 -3.12 -8.80 5.01
N LYS A 70 -2.52 -7.76 5.59
CA LYS A 70 -3.20 -6.50 5.88
C LYS A 70 -3.03 -5.52 4.73
N VAL A 71 -4.08 -4.76 4.43
CA VAL A 71 -4.00 -3.62 3.52
C VAL A 71 -4.39 -2.34 4.24
N ALA A 72 -3.49 -1.36 4.19
CA ALA A 72 -3.66 -0.07 4.85
C ALA A 72 -3.35 1.10 3.91
N PRO A 73 -4.01 2.25 4.07
CA PRO A 73 -3.58 3.49 3.43
C PRO A 73 -2.27 3.99 4.04
N ALA A 74 -1.43 4.65 3.24
CA ALA A 74 -0.28 5.38 3.76
C ALA A 74 -0.76 6.58 4.60
N LEU A 75 -0.36 6.63 5.86
CA LEU A 75 -0.77 7.69 6.81
C LEU A 75 -0.22 9.07 6.44
N MET A 76 0.86 9.12 5.66
CA MET A 76 1.55 10.37 5.27
C MET A 76 1.06 10.92 3.93
N GLY A 77 0.01 10.33 3.32
CA GLY A 77 -0.58 10.83 2.08
C GLY A 77 0.46 11.00 0.95
N ASN A 78 0.52 12.21 0.39
CA ASN A 78 1.47 12.55 -0.69
C ASN A 78 2.94 12.55 -0.22
N ASP A 79 3.18 12.71 1.08
CA ASP A 79 4.53 12.83 1.64
C ASP A 79 5.17 11.47 1.93
N ALA A 80 4.41 10.38 1.80
CA ALA A 80 4.91 9.02 2.06
C ALA A 80 6.16 8.68 1.22
N GLY A 81 6.23 9.16 -0.02
CA GLY A 81 7.40 8.97 -0.88
C GLY A 81 8.62 9.75 -0.41
N LEU A 82 8.43 11.00 0.02
CA LEU A 82 9.50 11.85 0.52
C LEU A 82 10.04 11.35 1.87
N VAL A 83 9.14 10.98 2.78
CA VAL A 83 9.51 10.39 4.08
C VAL A 83 10.24 9.06 3.88
N GLY A 84 9.77 8.21 2.95
CA GLY A 84 10.45 6.96 2.59
C GLY A 84 11.86 7.19 2.04
N ALA A 85 12.03 8.17 1.15
CA ALA A 85 13.33 8.54 0.60
C ALA A 85 14.29 9.10 1.68
N ALA A 86 13.78 9.94 2.59
CA ALA A 86 14.56 10.47 3.71
C ALA A 86 14.98 9.37 4.70
N ALA A 87 14.08 8.42 5.00
CA ALA A 87 14.40 7.24 5.81
C ALA A 87 15.44 6.35 5.13
N ALA A 88 15.31 6.09 3.83
CA ALA A 88 16.29 5.30 3.08
C ALA A 88 17.67 5.98 3.04
N ALA A 89 17.72 7.31 2.90
CA ALA A 89 18.96 8.07 2.94
C ALA A 89 19.62 8.05 4.33
N SER A 90 18.84 8.15 5.40
CA SER A 90 19.35 8.11 6.78
C SER A 90 19.81 6.71 7.22
N LEU A 91 19.28 5.65 6.63
CA LEU A 91 19.81 4.28 6.80
C LEU A 91 21.14 4.05 6.05
N GLY A 92 21.53 4.96 5.15
CA GLY A 92 22.79 4.93 4.41
C GLY A 92 23.93 5.73 5.04
N GLU A 93 23.66 6.51 6.09
CA GLU A 93 24.71 7.20 6.84
C GLU A 93 25.21 6.25 7.95
N PRO A 94 26.48 5.79 7.93
CA PRO A 94 27.04 5.08 9.06
C PRO A 94 27.04 6.02 10.27
N ASP A 95 26.44 5.56 11.37
CA ASP A 95 26.50 6.21 12.67
C ASP A 95 27.97 6.42 13.07
N GLY A 96 28.45 7.65 12.90
CA GLY A 96 29.86 7.99 12.94
C GLY A 96 30.11 9.47 13.24
N ALA A 97 29.20 10.09 13.99
CA ALA A 97 29.44 11.41 14.59
C ALA A 97 29.34 11.32 16.11
N ALA A 98 30.14 10.43 16.71
CA ALA A 98 30.51 10.57 18.12
C ALA A 98 31.56 11.68 18.23
N ALA A 99 31.07 12.91 18.38
CA ALA A 99 31.84 13.98 18.98
C ALA A 99 32.27 13.55 20.39
N GLY A 100 33.57 13.58 20.65
CA GLY A 100 34.17 13.23 21.93
C GLY A 100 35.58 13.77 22.04
N VAL A 101 35.69 15.09 22.17
CA VAL A 101 36.88 15.76 22.68
C VAL A 101 37.15 15.24 24.10
N SER A 102 38.33 14.66 24.36
CA SER A 102 39.07 14.79 25.63
C SER A 102 40.30 13.86 25.70
N SER A 103 41.48 14.44 25.42
CA SER A 103 42.73 14.46 26.23
C SER A 103 43.96 14.46 25.34
#